data_AF-A0A3B8VEV0-F1
#
_entry.id   AF-A0A3B8VEV0-F1
#
_cell.length_a   1.000
_cell.length_b   1.000
_cell.length_c   1.000
_cell.angle_alpha   90.00
_cell.angle_beta   90.00
_cell.angle_gamma   90.00
#
_symmetry.space_group_name_H-M   'P 1'
#
loop_
_entity.id
_entity.type
_entity.pdbx_description
1 polymer ?
#
loop_
_entity_poly.entity_id
_entity_poly.type
_entity_poly.pdbx_seq_one_letter_code
_entity_poly.pdbx_strand_id
1 'polypeptide(L)'
;MYTQSIHLGGHKTFDEFISDFNEDAFHWDKLLNSYAGVFGKENIIVKRYHKSFLPENDSLIKEFGTILNSNVLMSFNKTNPRNRGISRDALEITRITNQYLNSEDQYLLRSIFQESNAKQPFESYAYMDSERRKSYLKRFSKSNALVSNAYFGDAIEKLFPEDDIEHQNYLPYNGLTSDAVALNLSKSIVTLHKKLKRLEDNLQHEIKKTGIRYKIKKALSRLIKG
;
A
#
# COMPACT_ATOMS: atom_id res chain seq x y z
N MET A 1 1.51 -6.86 -3.91
CA MET A 1 0.62 -7.15 -5.06
C MET A 1 -0.73 -7.69 -4.61
N TYR A 2 -0.81 -8.78 -3.84
CA TYR A 2 -2.10 -9.30 -3.36
C TYR A 2 -2.93 -8.29 -2.54
N THR A 3 -2.34 -7.62 -1.54
CA THR A 3 -3.04 -6.56 -0.79
C THR A 3 -3.56 -5.44 -1.70
N GLN A 4 -2.77 -5.09 -2.72
CA GLN A 4 -3.13 -4.09 -3.71
C GLN A 4 -4.28 -4.56 -4.61
N SER A 5 -4.34 -5.84 -5.00
CA SER A 5 -5.45 -6.35 -5.80
C SER A 5 -6.76 -6.26 -5.02
N ILE A 6 -6.76 -6.54 -3.71
CA ILE A 6 -7.93 -6.31 -2.84
C ILE A 6 -8.30 -4.82 -2.81
N HIS A 7 -7.33 -3.92 -2.67
CA HIS A 7 -7.58 -2.47 -2.68
C HIS A 7 -8.14 -1.94 -4.01
N LEU A 8 -8.02 -2.71 -5.09
CA LEU A 8 -8.54 -2.43 -6.43
C LEU A 8 -9.83 -3.21 -6.74
N GLY A 9 -10.48 -3.81 -5.73
CA GLY A 9 -11.76 -4.52 -5.89
C GLY A 9 -11.64 -6.04 -6.08
N GLY A 10 -10.44 -6.61 -5.95
CA GLY A 10 -10.23 -8.05 -5.98
C GLY A 10 -10.83 -8.75 -4.77
N HIS A 11 -11.40 -9.94 -4.97
CA HIS A 11 -12.04 -10.75 -3.91
C HIS A 11 -11.43 -12.15 -3.76
N LYS A 12 -10.46 -12.51 -4.62
CA LYS A 12 -9.73 -13.77 -4.52
C LYS A 12 -8.99 -13.89 -3.19
N THR A 13 -9.00 -15.07 -2.61
CA THR A 13 -8.10 -15.47 -1.52
C THR A 13 -6.65 -15.43 -1.99
N PHE A 14 -5.71 -15.51 -1.06
CA PHE A 14 -4.29 -15.50 -1.41
C PHE A 14 -3.89 -16.69 -2.27
N ASP A 15 -4.43 -17.88 -2.00
CA ASP A 15 -4.12 -19.10 -2.75
C ASP A 15 -4.66 -19.03 -4.17
N GLU A 16 -5.90 -18.57 -4.35
CA GLU A 16 -6.46 -18.29 -5.68
C GLU A 16 -5.66 -17.22 -6.43
N PHE A 17 -5.27 -16.15 -5.74
CA PHE A 17 -4.46 -15.09 -6.34
C PHE A 17 -3.11 -15.63 -6.84
N ILE A 18 -2.40 -16.41 -6.02
CA ILE A 18 -1.10 -16.97 -6.39
C ILE A 18 -1.21 -18.00 -7.49
N SER A 19 -2.25 -18.84 -7.47
CA SER A 19 -2.47 -19.84 -8.53
C SER A 19 -2.62 -19.19 -9.91
N ASP A 20 -3.27 -18.03 -9.97
CA ASP A 20 -3.53 -17.31 -11.22
C ASP A 20 -2.47 -16.24 -11.55
N PHE A 21 -1.51 -16.04 -10.65
CA PHE A 21 -0.53 -14.96 -10.79
C PHE A 21 0.49 -15.32 -11.86
N ASN A 22 0.62 -14.47 -12.90
CA ASN A 22 1.71 -14.62 -13.86
C ASN A 22 3.04 -14.23 -13.22
N GLU A 23 3.86 -15.23 -12.93
CA GLU A 23 5.17 -15.07 -12.30
C GLU A 23 6.31 -14.74 -13.27
N ASP A 24 6.06 -14.69 -14.58
CA ASP A 24 7.11 -14.43 -15.57
C ASP A 24 7.84 -13.11 -15.34
N ALA A 25 7.13 -12.11 -14.81
CA ALA A 25 7.70 -10.80 -14.45
C ALA A 25 8.79 -10.89 -13.35
N PHE A 26 8.86 -11.99 -12.60
CA PHE A 26 9.88 -12.22 -11.58
C PHE A 26 11.13 -12.94 -12.09
N HIS A 27 11.14 -13.39 -13.34
CA HIS A 27 12.35 -13.78 -14.03
C HIS A 27 13.10 -12.54 -14.50
N TRP A 28 13.81 -11.89 -13.57
CA TRP A 28 14.56 -10.66 -13.81
C TRP A 28 15.58 -10.79 -14.93
N ASP A 29 16.18 -11.96 -15.13
CA ASP A 29 17.09 -12.22 -16.24
C ASP A 29 16.39 -12.04 -17.59
N LYS A 30 15.20 -12.64 -17.76
CA LYS A 30 14.40 -12.51 -18.99
C LYS A 30 13.96 -11.06 -19.22
N LEU A 31 13.52 -10.38 -18.15
CA LEU A 31 13.12 -8.98 -18.23
C LEU A 31 14.30 -8.10 -18.66
N LEU A 32 15.46 -8.24 -18.01
CA LEU A 32 16.63 -7.44 -18.34
C LEU A 32 17.15 -7.75 -19.75
N ASN A 33 17.09 -9.01 -20.19
CA ASN A 33 17.48 -9.39 -21.55
C ASN A 33 16.55 -8.79 -22.61
N SER A 34 15.24 -8.68 -22.35
CA SER A 34 14.32 -8.05 -23.31
C SER A 34 14.59 -6.56 -23.49
N TYR A 35 14.93 -5.85 -22.41
CA TYR A 35 15.37 -4.45 -22.49
C TYR A 35 16.76 -4.34 -23.13
N ALA A 36 17.70 -5.23 -22.78
CA ALA A 36 19.06 -5.21 -23.33
C ALA A 36 19.08 -5.43 -24.84
N GLY A 37 18.16 -6.23 -25.37
CA GLY A 37 17.99 -6.42 -26.82
C GLY A 37 17.58 -5.15 -27.58
N VAL A 38 17.00 -4.16 -26.89
CA VAL A 38 16.56 -2.88 -27.51
C VAL A 38 17.55 -1.76 -27.22
N PHE A 39 17.96 -1.61 -25.97
CA PHE A 39 18.76 -0.48 -25.51
C PHE A 39 20.27 -0.74 -25.49
N GLY A 40 20.69 -2.00 -25.61
CA GLY A 40 22.05 -2.41 -25.28
C GLY A 40 22.22 -2.62 -23.78
N LYS A 41 22.99 -3.64 -23.39
CA LYS A 41 23.19 -4.00 -21.97
C LYS A 41 23.90 -2.89 -21.20
N GLU A 42 24.86 -2.24 -21.84
CA GLU A 42 25.66 -1.13 -21.33
C GLU A 42 24.83 0.11 -20.98
N ASN A 43 23.64 0.26 -21.55
CA ASN A 43 22.73 1.37 -21.28
C ASN A 43 21.66 1.03 -20.22
N ILE A 44 21.78 -0.13 -19.57
CA ILE A 44 20.87 -0.58 -18.51
C ILE A 44 21.56 -0.50 -17.17
N ILE A 45 20.98 0.28 -16.26
CA ILE A 45 21.43 0.38 -14.87
C ILE A 45 20.51 -0.46 -13.99
N VAL A 46 21.08 -1.48 -13.34
CA VAL A 46 20.35 -2.35 -12.41
C VAL A 46 20.74 -2.00 -10.98
N LYS A 47 19.74 -1.73 -10.13
CA LYS A 47 19.92 -1.40 -8.71
C LYS A 47 19.11 -2.35 -7.82
N ARG A 48 19.67 -2.69 -6.66
CA ARG A 48 19.01 -3.58 -5.69
C ARG A 48 18.12 -2.77 -4.76
N TYR A 49 16.81 -2.95 -4.89
CA TYR A 49 15.83 -2.27 -4.04
C TYR A 49 15.53 -3.09 -2.77
N HIS A 50 16.41 -2.99 -1.77
CA HIS A 50 16.23 -3.61 -0.46
C HIS A 50 16.86 -2.77 0.64
N LYS A 51 16.27 -2.76 1.85
CA LYS A 51 16.75 -1.97 3.02
C LYS A 51 18.22 -2.20 3.37
N SER A 52 18.72 -3.42 3.20
CA SER A 52 20.13 -3.75 3.48
C SER A 52 21.10 -3.10 2.49
N PHE A 53 20.63 -2.70 1.30
CA PHE A 53 21.42 -1.95 0.31
C PHE A 53 21.06 -0.46 0.30
N LEU A 54 19.97 -0.08 0.95
CA LEU A 54 19.41 1.27 1.03
C LEU A 54 19.10 1.61 2.51
N PRO A 55 20.13 1.65 3.39
CA PRO A 55 19.91 1.72 4.84
C PRO A 55 19.44 3.09 5.33
N GLU A 56 19.75 4.15 4.59
CA GLU A 56 19.40 5.52 4.98
C GLU A 56 18.02 5.95 4.45
N ASN A 57 17.38 6.88 5.16
CA ASN A 57 16.19 7.55 4.65
C ASN A 57 16.48 8.25 3.33
N ASP A 58 15.52 8.16 2.40
CA ASP A 58 15.59 8.75 1.06
C ASP A 58 16.79 8.28 0.20
N SER A 59 17.53 7.25 0.63
CA SER A 59 18.71 6.73 -0.09
C SER A 59 18.39 6.32 -1.54
N LEU A 60 17.23 5.73 -1.79
CA LEU A 60 16.77 5.43 -3.15
C LEU A 60 16.67 6.71 -4.01
N ILE A 61 16.03 7.76 -3.48
CA ILE A 61 15.81 9.02 -4.22
C ILE A 61 17.16 9.70 -4.49
N LYS A 62 18.05 9.70 -3.50
CA LYS A 62 19.41 10.23 -3.64
C LYS A 62 20.21 9.45 -4.68
N GLU A 63 20.11 8.13 -4.69
CA GLU A 63 20.76 7.27 -5.69
C GLU A 63 20.25 7.55 -7.11
N PHE A 64 18.94 7.72 -7.30
CA PHE A 64 18.38 8.22 -8.56
C PHE A 64 18.93 9.60 -8.92
N GLY A 65 19.07 10.50 -7.93
CA GLY A 65 19.71 11.80 -8.12
C GLY A 65 21.13 11.70 -8.65
N THR A 66 21.94 10.78 -8.12
CA THR A 66 23.30 10.52 -8.61
C THR A 66 23.29 10.02 -10.06
N ILE A 67 22.41 9.07 -10.40
CA ILE A 67 22.31 8.51 -11.76
C ILE A 67 21.94 9.60 -12.77
N LEU A 68 21.01 10.49 -12.41
CA LEU A 68 20.52 11.56 -13.28
C LEU A 68 21.35 12.85 -13.18
N ASN A 69 22.40 12.87 -12.36
CA ASN A 69 23.16 14.07 -12.01
C ASN A 69 22.26 15.25 -11.57
N SER A 70 21.28 14.98 -10.72
CA SER A 70 20.27 15.93 -10.26
C SER A 70 20.52 16.34 -8.81
N ASN A 71 21.02 17.57 -8.61
CA ASN A 71 21.24 18.15 -7.30
C ASN A 71 19.96 18.22 -6.46
N VAL A 72 18.81 18.46 -7.10
CA VAL A 72 17.50 18.55 -6.43
C VAL A 72 17.12 17.22 -5.78
N LEU A 73 17.32 16.10 -6.48
CA LEU A 73 17.02 14.76 -5.97
C LEU A 73 18.03 14.33 -4.92
N MET A 74 19.32 14.68 -5.11
CA MET A 74 20.37 14.40 -4.11
C MET A 74 20.12 15.15 -2.79
N SER A 75 19.51 16.34 -2.83
CA SER A 75 19.14 17.13 -1.64
C SER A 75 17.75 16.81 -1.07
N PHE A 76 17.05 15.80 -1.59
CA PHE A 76 15.67 15.52 -1.18
C PHE A 76 15.59 15.11 0.30
N ASN A 77 14.67 15.75 1.04
CA ASN A 77 14.46 15.52 2.48
C ASN A 77 12.99 15.71 2.89
N LYS A 78 12.06 14.91 2.35
CA LYS A 78 10.65 14.97 2.81
C LYS A 78 10.29 13.80 3.70
N THR A 79 9.81 14.14 4.89
CA THR A 79 9.06 13.22 5.75
C THR A 79 7.64 13.07 5.22
N ASN A 80 7.44 12.24 4.19
CA ASN A 80 6.07 11.85 3.84
C ASN A 80 5.48 11.04 5.00
N PRO A 81 4.25 11.36 5.47
CA PRO A 81 3.58 10.51 6.43
C PRO A 81 3.45 9.11 5.83
N ARG A 82 3.92 8.10 6.56
CA ARG A 82 3.81 6.69 6.14
C ARG A 82 2.36 6.39 5.77
N ASN A 83 2.13 5.91 4.55
CA ASN A 83 0.84 5.36 4.15
C ASN A 83 0.47 4.25 5.15
N ARG A 84 -0.55 4.51 5.98
CA ARG A 84 -1.03 3.54 6.95
C ARG A 84 -1.82 2.48 6.20
N GLY A 85 -1.28 1.27 6.11
CA GLY A 85 -2.05 0.11 5.66
C GLY A 85 -3.25 -0.14 6.59
N ILE A 86 -4.24 -0.91 6.13
CA ILE A 86 -5.37 -1.34 6.95
C ILE A 86 -5.03 -2.60 7.77
N SER A 87 -5.73 -2.89 8.85
CA SER A 87 -5.51 -4.15 9.58
C SER A 87 -5.79 -5.36 8.69
N ARG A 88 -5.27 -6.52 9.09
CA ARG A 88 -5.49 -7.79 8.41
C ARG A 88 -6.97 -8.14 8.35
N ASP A 89 -7.69 -7.94 9.44
CA ASP A 89 -9.13 -8.16 9.49
C ASP A 89 -9.89 -7.20 8.58
N ALA A 90 -9.54 -5.90 8.60
CA ALA A 90 -10.17 -4.92 7.72
C ALA A 90 -9.91 -5.25 6.24
N LEU A 91 -8.73 -5.74 5.90
CA LEU A 91 -8.41 -6.22 4.55
C LEU A 91 -9.25 -7.43 4.16
N GLU A 92 -9.45 -8.37 5.08
CA GLU A 92 -10.26 -9.57 4.83
C GLU A 92 -11.75 -9.23 4.67
N ILE A 93 -12.28 -8.31 5.50
CA ILE A 93 -13.62 -7.76 5.31
C ILE A 93 -13.74 -7.08 3.93
N THR A 94 -12.74 -6.31 3.53
CA THR A 94 -12.70 -5.66 2.20
C THR A 94 -12.74 -6.71 1.09
N ARG A 95 -11.91 -7.76 1.17
CA ARG A 95 -11.88 -8.86 0.20
C ARG A 95 -13.25 -9.51 0.03
N ILE A 96 -13.92 -9.83 1.14
CA ILE A 96 -15.23 -10.49 1.12
C ILE A 96 -16.31 -9.56 0.55
N THR A 97 -16.28 -8.29 0.92
CA THR A 97 -17.32 -7.31 0.51
C THR A 97 -17.15 -6.81 -0.92
N ASN A 98 -15.94 -6.84 -1.48
CA ASN A 98 -15.66 -6.39 -2.85
C ASN A 98 -16.55 -7.04 -3.93
N GLN A 99 -16.97 -8.29 -3.74
CA GLN A 99 -17.87 -8.98 -4.69
C GLN A 99 -19.31 -8.43 -4.70
N TYR A 100 -19.70 -7.68 -3.66
CA TYR A 100 -21.05 -7.13 -3.48
C TYR A 100 -21.13 -5.61 -3.63
N LEU A 101 -19.98 -4.92 -3.62
CA LEU A 101 -19.89 -3.47 -3.66
C LEU A 101 -19.47 -2.99 -5.05
N ASN A 102 -20.04 -1.88 -5.49
CA ASN A 102 -19.55 -1.16 -6.68
C ASN A 102 -18.23 -0.44 -6.36
N SER A 103 -17.54 0.07 -7.39
CA SER A 103 -16.23 0.70 -7.22
C SER A 103 -16.23 1.95 -6.31
N GLU A 104 -17.33 2.68 -6.25
CA GLU A 104 -17.47 3.83 -5.36
C GLU A 104 -17.55 3.38 -3.89
N ASP A 105 -18.42 2.41 -3.60
CA ASP A 105 -18.58 1.84 -2.26
C ASP A 105 -17.30 1.14 -1.77
N GLN A 106 -16.59 0.43 -2.66
CA GLN A 106 -15.28 -0.16 -2.37
C GLN A 106 -14.26 0.90 -1.95
N TYR A 107 -14.22 2.02 -2.67
CA TYR A 107 -13.34 3.14 -2.35
C TYR A 107 -13.71 3.78 -1.00
N LEU A 108 -15.01 4.01 -0.76
CA LEU A 108 -15.50 4.56 0.51
C LEU A 108 -15.15 3.65 1.69
N LEU A 109 -15.39 2.34 1.56
CA LEU A 109 -15.05 1.35 2.58
C LEU A 109 -13.54 1.34 2.87
N ARG A 110 -12.71 1.35 1.83
CA ARG A 110 -11.25 1.39 1.98
C ARG A 110 -10.81 2.67 2.70
N SER A 111 -11.36 3.81 2.30
CA SER A 111 -11.03 5.11 2.89
C SER A 111 -11.36 5.15 4.38
N ILE A 112 -12.52 4.63 4.79
CA ILE A 112 -12.87 4.59 6.21
C ILE A 112 -11.97 3.61 6.98
N PHE A 113 -11.67 2.43 6.42
CA PHE A 113 -10.80 1.45 7.08
C PHE A 113 -9.35 1.93 7.24
N GLN A 114 -8.81 2.69 6.28
CA GLN A 114 -7.48 3.30 6.40
C GLN A 114 -7.37 4.24 7.60
N GLU A 115 -8.48 4.85 8.00
CA GLU A 115 -8.53 5.76 9.14
C GLU A 115 -8.90 5.06 10.45
N SER A 116 -9.92 4.20 10.43
CA SER A 116 -10.49 3.56 11.62
C SER A 116 -9.74 2.30 12.06
N ASN A 117 -9.16 1.58 11.10
CA ASN A 117 -8.57 0.26 11.28
C ASN A 117 -7.14 0.24 10.73
N ALA A 118 -6.34 1.25 11.09
CA ALA A 118 -4.94 1.30 10.69
C ALA A 118 -4.16 0.12 11.28
N LYS A 119 -3.27 -0.41 10.44
CA LYS A 119 -2.36 -1.50 10.76
C LYS A 119 -1.48 -1.16 11.97
N GLN A 120 -1.32 -2.10 12.89
CA GLN A 120 -0.47 -1.92 14.07
C GLN A 120 1.03 -2.09 13.72
N PRO A 121 1.96 -1.48 14.47
CA PRO A 121 3.41 -1.51 14.17
C PRO A 121 4.04 -2.90 13.99
N PHE A 122 3.44 -3.95 14.56
CA PHE A 122 3.94 -5.33 14.52
C PHE A 122 3.04 -6.29 13.74
N GLU A 123 1.97 -5.78 13.16
CA GLU A 123 1.07 -6.59 12.37
C GLU A 123 1.76 -7.00 11.06
N SER A 124 1.68 -8.27 10.68
CA SER A 124 2.28 -8.77 9.45
C SER A 124 1.20 -9.10 8.42
N TYR A 125 1.50 -8.87 7.14
CA TYR A 125 0.70 -9.44 6.05
C TYR A 125 1.42 -10.66 5.46
N ALA A 126 2.11 -11.45 6.28
CA ALA A 126 2.69 -12.68 5.78
C ALA A 126 1.55 -13.64 5.40
N TYR A 127 1.56 -14.08 4.14
CA TYR A 127 0.59 -15.03 3.59
C TYR A 127 1.18 -16.42 3.36
N MET A 128 2.50 -16.54 3.53
CA MET A 128 3.24 -17.78 3.40
C MET A 128 4.02 -17.97 4.70
N ASP A 129 3.99 -19.19 5.21
CA ASP A 129 4.96 -19.62 6.21
C ASP A 129 6.38 -19.66 5.60
N SER A 130 7.38 -19.87 6.45
CA SER A 130 8.79 -19.86 6.04
C SER A 130 9.11 -20.93 5.00
N GLU A 131 8.52 -22.13 5.07
CA GLU A 131 8.83 -23.23 4.16
C GLU A 131 8.18 -23.03 2.78
N ARG A 132 6.92 -22.59 2.76
CA ARG A 132 6.22 -22.19 1.54
C ARG A 132 6.91 -20.99 0.88
N ARG A 133 7.42 -20.04 1.67
CA ARG A 133 8.17 -18.90 1.14
C ARG A 133 9.53 -19.33 0.57
N LYS A 134 10.29 -20.16 1.28
CA LYS A 134 11.56 -20.74 0.80
C LYS A 134 11.39 -21.46 -0.53
N SER A 135 10.43 -22.39 -0.59
CA SER A 135 10.13 -23.15 -1.80
C SER A 135 9.71 -22.24 -2.97
N TYR A 136 8.89 -21.22 -2.70
CA TYR A 136 8.49 -20.24 -3.70
C TYR A 136 9.68 -19.44 -4.26
N LEU A 137 10.53 -18.89 -3.39
CA LEU A 137 11.69 -18.09 -3.79
C LEU A 137 12.74 -18.92 -4.56
N LYS A 138 12.89 -20.20 -4.22
CA LYS A 138 13.84 -21.11 -4.89
C LYS A 138 13.60 -21.20 -6.41
N ARG A 139 12.36 -21.03 -6.88
CA ARG A 139 11.98 -21.04 -8.30
C ARG A 139 12.72 -19.98 -9.13
N PHE A 140 13.08 -18.85 -8.50
CA PHE A 140 13.75 -17.73 -9.17
C PHE A 140 15.26 -17.68 -8.94
N SER A 141 15.83 -18.62 -8.18
CA SER A 141 17.24 -18.63 -7.80
C SER A 141 18.19 -18.57 -9.00
N LYS A 142 17.91 -19.35 -10.05
CA LYS A 142 18.70 -19.35 -11.29
C LYS A 142 18.67 -17.99 -12.01
N SER A 143 17.49 -17.40 -12.17
CA SER A 143 17.32 -16.05 -12.74
C SER A 143 18.11 -15.02 -11.92
N ASN A 144 17.95 -15.06 -10.60
CA ASN A 144 18.63 -14.12 -9.70
C ASN A 144 20.16 -14.24 -9.78
N ALA A 145 20.69 -15.46 -9.88
CA ALA A 145 22.13 -15.70 -10.05
C ALA A 145 22.64 -15.14 -11.38
N LEU A 146 21.91 -15.33 -12.48
CA LEU A 146 22.27 -14.76 -13.79
C LEU A 146 22.34 -13.23 -13.73
N VAL A 147 21.38 -12.58 -13.07
CA VAL A 147 21.39 -11.11 -12.89
C VAL A 147 22.54 -10.66 -11.99
N SER A 148 22.80 -11.39 -10.88
CA SER A 148 23.90 -11.09 -9.97
C SER A 148 25.24 -11.06 -10.72
N ASN A 149 25.54 -12.14 -11.44
CA ASN A 149 26.79 -12.26 -12.19
C ASN A 149 26.87 -11.21 -13.31
N ALA A 150 25.77 -10.95 -14.01
CA ALA A 150 25.75 -10.08 -15.18
C ALA A 150 25.90 -8.58 -14.85
N TYR A 151 25.47 -8.12 -13.67
CA TYR A 151 25.39 -6.70 -13.32
C TYR A 151 26.15 -6.30 -12.06
N PHE A 152 26.52 -7.26 -11.20
CA PHE A 152 27.18 -7.00 -9.92
C PHE A 152 28.53 -7.73 -9.77
N GLY A 153 28.86 -8.65 -10.68
CA GLY A 153 30.12 -9.39 -10.70
C GLY A 153 30.25 -10.43 -9.58
N ASP A 154 31.42 -11.07 -9.50
CA ASP A 154 31.70 -12.19 -8.57
C ASP A 154 31.80 -11.77 -7.09
N ALA A 155 31.78 -10.47 -6.79
CA ALA A 155 31.86 -9.96 -5.42
C ALA A 155 30.55 -10.14 -4.63
N ILE A 156 29.46 -10.49 -5.30
CA ILE A 156 28.13 -10.60 -4.69
C ILE A 156 27.50 -11.94 -5.09
N GLU A 157 27.46 -12.89 -4.14
CA GLU A 157 26.86 -14.20 -4.37
C GLU A 157 25.33 -14.16 -4.59
N LYS A 158 24.64 -13.15 -4.04
CA LYS A 158 23.17 -13.13 -3.98
C LYS A 158 22.58 -11.77 -4.32
N LEU A 159 21.57 -11.78 -5.21
CA LEU A 159 20.83 -10.59 -5.63
C LEU A 159 20.02 -9.95 -4.49
N PHE A 160 19.51 -10.78 -3.58
CA PHE A 160 18.74 -10.37 -2.39
C PHE A 160 19.33 -11.00 -1.13
N PRO A 161 19.27 -10.32 0.03
CA PRO A 161 19.74 -10.89 1.30
C PRO A 161 18.84 -12.02 1.79
N GLU A 162 19.40 -12.93 2.60
CA GLU A 162 18.69 -14.09 3.14
C GLU A 162 17.73 -13.75 4.28
N ASP A 163 17.90 -12.60 4.92
CA ASP A 163 17.07 -12.13 6.04
C ASP A 163 15.57 -12.02 5.68
N ASP A 164 15.24 -11.98 4.39
CA ASP A 164 13.87 -11.96 3.90
C ASP A 164 13.23 -13.35 3.82
N ILE A 165 13.99 -14.43 4.02
CA ILE A 165 13.50 -15.82 3.94
C ILE A 165 12.84 -16.23 5.25
N GLU A 166 13.39 -15.82 6.39
CA GLU A 166 12.88 -16.14 7.70
C GLU A 166 11.96 -15.03 8.23
N HIS A 167 10.65 -15.25 8.16
CA HIS A 167 9.72 -14.42 8.91
C HIS A 167 9.74 -14.83 10.38
N GLN A 168 10.66 -14.24 11.16
CA GLN A 168 10.81 -14.48 12.60
C GLN A 168 9.51 -14.28 13.40
N ASN A 169 8.52 -13.55 12.85
CA ASN A 169 7.22 -13.30 13.46
C ASN A 169 6.04 -13.73 12.56
N TYR A 170 6.17 -14.84 11.82
CA TYR A 170 5.01 -15.40 11.11
C TYR A 170 3.96 -15.86 12.13
N LEU A 171 2.83 -15.18 12.16
CA LEU A 171 1.63 -15.62 12.87
C LEU A 171 0.59 -15.99 11.82
N PRO A 172 0.16 -17.27 11.76
CA PRO A 172 -0.87 -17.67 10.81
C PRO A 172 -2.15 -16.88 11.09
N TYR A 173 -2.77 -16.41 10.01
CA TYR A 173 -4.07 -15.77 10.12
C TYR A 173 -5.13 -16.83 10.35
N ASN A 174 -5.74 -16.84 11.53
CA ASN A 174 -6.74 -17.85 11.94
C ASN A 174 -8.13 -17.63 11.33
N GLY A 175 -8.24 -16.74 10.34
CA GLY A 175 -9.50 -16.37 9.73
C GLY A 175 -10.23 -15.25 10.48
N LEU A 176 -11.24 -14.72 9.80
CA LEU A 176 -12.03 -13.59 10.26
C LEU A 176 -13.16 -14.09 11.17
N THR A 177 -13.16 -13.68 12.44
CA THR A 177 -14.21 -14.02 13.41
C THR A 177 -15.36 -13.01 13.39
N SER A 178 -16.54 -13.41 13.87
CA SER A 178 -17.68 -12.49 14.06
C SER A 178 -17.32 -11.28 14.92
N ASP A 179 -16.54 -11.49 15.98
CA ASP A 179 -16.13 -10.43 16.90
C ASP A 179 -15.15 -9.46 16.23
N ALA A 180 -14.24 -9.97 15.40
CA ALA A 180 -13.34 -9.14 14.60
C ALA A 180 -14.14 -8.29 13.59
N VAL A 181 -15.14 -8.86 12.92
CA VAL A 181 -16.04 -8.12 12.03
C VAL A 181 -16.76 -7.01 12.80
N ALA A 182 -17.43 -7.37 13.91
CA ALA A 182 -18.17 -6.43 14.73
C ALA A 182 -17.27 -5.28 15.22
N LEU A 183 -16.05 -5.58 15.66
CA LEU A 183 -15.08 -4.58 16.12
C LEU A 183 -14.64 -3.63 14.99
N ASN A 184 -14.22 -4.15 13.84
CA ASN A 184 -13.72 -3.35 12.72
C ASN A 184 -14.83 -2.47 12.11
N LEU A 185 -16.06 -2.99 12.03
CA LEU A 185 -17.22 -2.21 11.59
C LEU A 185 -17.63 -1.16 12.63
N SER A 186 -17.66 -1.50 13.92
CA SER A 186 -17.98 -0.55 15.00
C SER A 186 -17.00 0.63 15.04
N LYS A 187 -15.69 0.37 14.93
CA LYS A 187 -14.66 1.41 14.81
C LYS A 187 -14.93 2.35 13.63
N SER A 188 -15.37 1.79 12.50
CA SER A 188 -15.66 2.53 11.29
C SER A 188 -16.92 3.39 11.43
N ILE A 189 -17.98 2.86 12.03
CA ILE A 189 -19.21 3.61 12.35
C ILE A 189 -18.90 4.79 13.27
N VAL A 190 -18.16 4.57 14.36
CA VAL A 190 -17.75 5.64 15.29
C VAL A 190 -16.90 6.69 14.58
N THR A 191 -16.02 6.28 13.67
CA THR A 191 -15.17 7.20 12.89
C THR A 191 -16.00 8.04 11.92
N LEU A 192 -16.95 7.43 11.21
CA LEU A 192 -17.89 8.14 10.34
C LEU A 192 -18.74 9.14 11.14
N HIS A 193 -19.27 8.73 12.29
CA HIS A 193 -20.05 9.62 13.15
C HIS A 193 -19.23 10.84 13.61
N LYS A 194 -17.96 10.64 14.00
CA LYS A 194 -17.05 11.74 14.35
C LYS A 194 -16.80 12.68 13.16
N LYS A 195 -16.65 12.16 11.94
CA LYS A 195 -16.49 12.97 10.73
C LYS A 195 -17.74 13.79 10.42
N LEU A 196 -18.91 13.17 10.47
CA LEU A 196 -20.19 13.84 10.24
C LEU A 196 -20.40 14.97 11.23
N LYS A 197 -20.13 14.71 12.53
CA LYS A 197 -20.21 15.75 13.56
C LYS A 197 -19.28 16.93 13.28
N ARG A 198 -18.01 16.66 12.90
CA ARG A 198 -17.07 17.73 12.52
C ARG A 198 -17.55 18.53 11.30
N LEU A 199 -18.10 17.85 10.30
CA LEU A 199 -18.65 18.50 9.11
C LEU A 199 -19.82 19.41 9.49
N GLU A 200 -20.71 18.94 10.36
CA GLU A 200 -21.83 19.71 10.88
C GLU A 200 -21.34 20.94 11.67
N ASP A 201 -20.41 20.76 12.59
CA ASP A 201 -19.81 21.86 13.38
C ASP A 201 -19.17 22.92 12.46
N ASN A 202 -18.43 22.48 11.44
CA ASN A 202 -17.80 23.37 10.45
C ASN A 202 -18.85 24.11 9.61
N LEU A 203 -19.91 23.43 9.18
CA LEU A 203 -20.99 24.04 8.41
C LEU A 203 -21.74 25.07 9.24
N GLN A 204 -22.03 24.76 10.51
CA GLN A 204 -22.65 25.70 11.45
C GLN A 204 -21.75 26.94 11.68
N HIS A 205 -20.43 26.73 11.79
CA HIS A 205 -19.47 27.82 11.91
C HIS A 205 -19.49 28.74 10.67
N GLU A 206 -19.43 28.18 9.47
CA GLU A 206 -19.45 28.95 8.21
C GLU A 206 -20.79 29.67 7.99
N ILE A 207 -21.93 29.06 8.34
CA ILE A 207 -23.26 29.72 8.31
C ILE A 207 -23.29 30.93 9.26
N LYS A 208 -22.69 30.80 10.45
CA LYS A 208 -22.58 31.92 11.42
C LYS A 208 -21.70 33.04 10.88
N LYS A 209 -20.57 32.70 10.26
CA LYS A 209 -19.58 33.62 9.69
C LYS A 209 -20.10 34.39 8.47
N THR A 210 -20.84 33.73 7.58
CA THR A 210 -21.42 34.33 6.36
C THR A 210 -22.62 35.22 6.65
N GLY A 211 -23.09 35.31 7.90
CA GLY A 211 -24.20 36.19 8.28
C GLY A 211 -25.54 35.84 7.61
N ILE A 212 -25.66 34.63 7.05
CA ILE A 212 -26.85 34.18 6.30
C ILE A 212 -28.08 34.19 7.21
N ARG A 213 -27.91 33.91 8.51
CA ARG A 213 -28.98 34.10 9.52
C ARG A 213 -29.50 35.54 9.59
N TYR A 214 -28.66 36.56 9.41
CA TYR A 214 -29.09 37.97 9.49
C TYR A 214 -29.79 38.40 8.19
N LYS A 215 -29.29 37.98 7.03
CA LYS A 215 -29.91 38.31 5.73
C LYS A 215 -31.27 37.64 5.53
N ILE A 216 -31.41 36.36 5.90
CA ILE A 216 -32.69 35.63 5.82
C ILE A 216 -33.71 36.21 6.81
N LYS A 217 -33.32 36.50 8.06
CA LYS A 217 -34.23 37.09 9.06
C LYS A 217 -34.66 38.52 8.72
N LYS A 218 -33.77 39.31 8.09
CA LYS A 218 -34.06 40.68 7.60
C LYS A 218 -34.92 40.70 6.33
N ALA A 219 -34.77 39.70 5.45
CA ALA A 219 -35.63 39.53 4.27
C ALA A 219 -37.04 39.07 4.68
N LEU A 220 -37.14 38.09 5.58
CA LEU A 220 -38.42 37.63 6.12
C LEU A 220 -39.14 38.71 6.94
N SER A 221 -38.43 39.53 7.71
CA SER A 221 -39.06 40.62 8.46
C SER A 221 -39.56 41.78 7.58
N ARG A 222 -39.02 41.93 6.36
CA ARG A 222 -39.52 42.87 5.35
C ARG A 222 -40.76 42.35 4.62
N LEU A 223 -40.88 41.03 4.44
CA LEU A 223 -42.05 40.37 3.85
C LEU A 223 -43.27 40.31 4.80
N ILE A 224 -43.05 40.41 6.12
CA ILE A 224 -44.13 40.37 7.13
C ILE A 224 -44.61 41.78 7.52
N LYS A 225 -43.90 42.85 7.11
CA LYS A 225 -44.21 44.26 7.45
C LYS A 225 -44.60 45.12 6.24
N GLY A 226 -44.73 44.56 5.05
CA GLY A 226 -45.31 45.20 3.87
C GLY A 226 -46.61 44.50 3.51
#